data_AF-A0A913Y4I9-F1
#
_entry.id   AF-A0A913Y4I9-F1
#
_cell.length_a   1.000
_cell.length_b   1.000
_cell.length_c   1.000
_cell.angle_alpha   90.00
_cell.angle_beta   90.00
_cell.angle_gamma   90.00
#
_symmetry.space_group_name_H-M   'P 1'
#
loop_
_entity.id
_entity.type
_entity.pdbx_description
1 polymer ?
#
loop_
_entity_poly.entity_id
_entity_poly.type
_entity_poly.pdbx_seq_one_letter_code
_entity_poly.pdbx_strand_id
1 'polypeptide(L)'
;MASDKRARFPLPSLCFTKLADLSKKENQTLNIFGIVKFFKSPFKSKGRDFCLTLSLVDDSFQNTDNRFVCNIFSPHEEQLPLVRSVGDIIKLIGIKVSSFRGQLQGKGTSSMSWVTFDGYSSSDSIQHAASSIPNYTTNEQDKEIIKELKAWACSFESIHPQSYRKTLSQLHPDVVFFNISCQVVSICQAVNCNCVILTVWDGCTLNCKSYSLEEPLSSTLQVSETLKNDSEGMAIDVFLYDEHANGEVKNVKPGDFVLLSNVHAQPAKVMTKEGYPKISFVVHKGRINGRGVLKLPQDSQYVKEILGQIESLKCNKSVSNNQTTTNTRALETSCTITDFPLISFTTIEDIKKCPSVPNKFRCRVKAISFLPKNVKDFVQMYCPSCRKVTIPKESKAGEDCQRKLSESDFDSMDSRSECSQDEQAQDMFDKSQDQENSFPTLGEKCFSCDREMSFVYVFSLLIEDATGLLHVMLFNEDAKQFLTDLPSPESFLINSEIQRNTRETLTSITDNVNNELDAESQPCGARPWMECCVFSYHVPEQGVLYRIFGTTVV
;
A
#
# COMPACT_ATOMS: atom_id res chain seq x y z
N MET A 1 -26.05 64.76 13.12
CA MET A 1 -26.04 63.45 13.81
C MET A 1 -27.46 62.92 13.81
N ALA A 2 -27.79 62.03 12.87
CA ALA A 2 -29.03 61.27 12.89
C ALA A 2 -28.64 59.82 12.55
N SER A 3 -28.65 58.97 13.57
CA SER A 3 -28.28 57.56 13.51
C SER A 3 -29.51 56.74 13.11
N ASP A 4 -29.55 56.32 11.85
CA ASP A 4 -30.58 55.41 11.34
C ASP A 4 -30.23 53.97 11.79
N LYS A 5 -30.80 53.55 12.93
CA LYS A 5 -30.77 52.17 13.41
C LYS A 5 -31.80 51.34 12.63
N ARG A 6 -31.46 50.93 11.41
CA ARG A 6 -32.16 49.80 10.78
C ARG A 6 -31.73 48.51 11.48
N ALA A 7 -32.60 48.00 12.32
CA ALA A 7 -32.52 46.65 12.87
C ALA A 7 -32.36 45.65 11.70
N ARG A 8 -31.22 44.96 11.66
CA ARG A 8 -31.01 43.82 10.76
C ARG A 8 -31.90 42.69 11.29
N PHE A 9 -33.04 42.47 10.68
CA PHE A 9 -33.77 41.21 10.82
C PHE A 9 -32.82 40.09 10.37
N PRO A 10 -32.66 38.99 11.14
CA PRO A 10 -31.91 37.84 10.68
C PRO A 10 -32.56 37.34 9.39
N LEU A 11 -31.75 37.23 8.32
CA LEU A 11 -32.19 36.60 7.07
C LEU A 11 -32.78 35.22 7.41
N PRO A 12 -33.94 34.84 6.84
CA PRO A 12 -34.51 33.52 7.09
C PRO A 12 -33.47 32.45 6.73
N SER A 13 -33.24 31.51 7.65
CA SER A 13 -32.36 30.37 7.43
C SER A 13 -32.76 29.67 6.14
N LEU A 14 -31.84 29.59 5.17
CA LEU A 14 -32.11 28.92 3.90
C LEU A 14 -32.49 27.46 4.17
N CYS A 15 -33.64 27.06 3.64
CA CYS A 15 -34.10 25.67 3.71
C CYS A 15 -33.46 24.86 2.58
N PHE A 16 -32.77 23.78 2.94
CA PHE A 16 -32.15 22.84 2.01
C PHE A 16 -33.01 21.58 1.91
N THR A 17 -33.22 21.11 0.68
CA THR A 17 -33.97 19.87 0.41
C THR A 17 -32.98 18.73 0.16
N LYS A 18 -33.15 17.61 0.86
CA LYS A 18 -32.38 16.38 0.65
C LYS A 18 -32.66 15.78 -0.74
N LEU A 19 -31.69 15.07 -1.32
CA LEU A 19 -31.78 14.61 -2.70
C LEU A 19 -32.90 13.57 -2.92
N ALA A 20 -33.18 12.72 -1.94
CA ALA A 20 -34.26 11.74 -1.99
C ALA A 20 -35.68 12.37 -2.04
N ASP A 21 -35.83 13.61 -1.56
CA ASP A 21 -37.12 14.30 -1.50
C ASP A 21 -37.41 15.17 -2.74
N LEU A 22 -36.46 15.29 -3.68
CA LEU A 22 -36.61 16.16 -4.84
C LEU A 22 -37.76 15.74 -5.77
N SER A 23 -38.07 14.44 -5.83
CA SER A 23 -39.20 13.90 -6.60
C SER A 23 -40.55 14.46 -6.13
N LYS A 24 -40.68 14.80 -4.84
CA LYS A 24 -41.89 15.38 -4.24
C LYS A 24 -42.03 16.88 -4.56
N LYS A 25 -40.97 17.52 -5.05
CA LYS A 25 -40.89 18.97 -5.32
C LYS A 25 -40.54 19.26 -6.78
N GLU A 26 -41.03 18.42 -7.70
CA GLU A 26 -40.78 18.62 -9.13
C GLU A 26 -41.32 19.99 -9.61
N ASN A 27 -40.61 20.57 -10.59
CA ASN A 27 -40.87 21.88 -11.19
C ASN A 27 -40.67 23.06 -10.24
N GLN A 28 -40.09 22.85 -9.06
CA GLN A 28 -39.71 23.90 -8.13
C GLN A 28 -38.23 24.28 -8.25
N THR A 29 -37.92 25.48 -7.78
CA THR A 29 -36.56 25.97 -7.61
C THR A 29 -36.16 25.76 -6.15
N LEU A 30 -35.10 25.00 -5.92
CA LEU A 30 -34.71 24.52 -4.60
C LEU A 30 -33.25 24.86 -4.29
N ASN A 31 -32.90 24.77 -3.00
CA ASN A 31 -31.52 24.81 -2.52
C ASN A 31 -31.13 23.42 -2.07
N ILE A 32 -29.97 22.93 -2.50
CA ILE A 32 -29.50 21.58 -2.20
C ILE A 32 -28.01 21.59 -1.83
N PHE A 33 -27.63 20.63 -1.02
CA PHE A 33 -26.24 20.19 -0.89
C PHE A 33 -26.10 18.82 -1.53
N GLY A 34 -24.89 18.49 -1.97
CA GLY A 34 -24.58 17.14 -2.43
C GLY A 34 -23.09 16.92 -2.57
N ILE A 35 -22.71 15.65 -2.45
CA ILE A 35 -21.36 15.15 -2.69
C ILE A 35 -21.26 14.80 -4.16
N VAL A 36 -20.21 15.26 -4.83
CA VAL A 36 -19.98 15.00 -6.24
C VAL A 36 -19.52 13.56 -6.41
N LYS A 37 -20.39 12.70 -6.94
CA LYS A 37 -20.07 11.32 -7.33
C LYS A 37 -19.43 11.24 -8.72
N PHE A 38 -19.85 12.13 -9.62
CA PHE A 38 -19.33 12.18 -10.99
C PHE A 38 -19.50 13.60 -11.52
N PHE A 39 -18.58 14.03 -12.37
CA PHE A 39 -18.77 15.26 -13.12
C PHE A 39 -18.11 15.22 -14.49
N LYS A 40 -18.56 16.11 -15.37
CA LYS A 40 -17.82 16.49 -16.57
C LYS A 40 -17.47 17.96 -16.40
N SER A 41 -16.19 18.29 -16.36
CA SER A 41 -15.74 19.68 -16.26
C SER A 41 -16.34 20.53 -17.39
N PRO A 42 -16.45 21.84 -17.22
CA PRO A 42 -17.03 22.71 -18.22
C PRO A 42 -16.51 22.44 -19.63
N PHE A 43 -17.42 22.31 -20.58
CA PHE A 43 -17.09 22.13 -21.99
C PHE A 43 -18.07 22.90 -22.86
N LYS A 44 -17.60 23.33 -24.04
CA LYS A 44 -18.48 23.99 -25.00
C LYS A 44 -19.52 23.00 -25.51
N SER A 45 -20.80 23.29 -25.28
CA SER A 45 -21.89 22.46 -25.80
C SER A 45 -22.01 22.62 -27.32
N LYS A 46 -22.87 21.82 -27.97
CA LYS A 46 -23.24 22.03 -29.38
C LYS A 46 -24.02 23.34 -29.59
N GLY A 47 -24.55 23.93 -28.52
CA GLY A 47 -25.25 25.21 -28.55
C GLY A 47 -24.32 26.39 -28.30
N ARG A 48 -24.89 27.51 -27.87
CA ARG A 48 -24.14 28.75 -27.57
C ARG A 48 -23.45 28.70 -26.21
N ASP A 49 -23.93 27.87 -25.29
CA ASP A 49 -23.51 27.87 -23.89
C ASP A 49 -22.45 26.80 -23.61
N PHE A 50 -21.65 27.02 -22.58
CA PHE A 50 -20.90 25.97 -21.90
C PHE A 50 -21.82 25.12 -21.05
N CYS A 51 -21.45 23.87 -20.84
CA CYS A 51 -22.20 22.92 -20.03
C CYS A 51 -21.30 22.26 -18.99
N LEU A 52 -21.81 22.17 -17.76
CA LEU A 52 -21.27 21.34 -16.69
C LEU A 52 -22.32 20.27 -16.34
N THR A 53 -21.90 19.00 -16.27
CA THR A 53 -22.74 17.91 -15.77
C THR A 53 -22.21 17.44 -14.44
N LEU A 54 -23.07 17.36 -13.43
CA LEU A 54 -22.78 16.82 -12.10
C LEU A 54 -23.70 15.64 -11.80
N SER A 55 -23.21 14.66 -11.05
CA SER A 55 -24.03 13.67 -10.36
C SER A 55 -23.76 13.79 -8.88
N LEU A 56 -24.82 14.04 -8.12
CA LEU A 56 -24.77 14.32 -6.70
C LEU A 56 -25.41 13.19 -5.90
N VAL A 57 -24.87 12.95 -4.72
CA VAL A 57 -25.38 12.03 -3.70
C VAL A 57 -25.36 12.71 -2.34
N ASP A 58 -26.19 12.27 -1.41
CA ASP A 58 -26.18 12.74 -0.02
C ASP A 58 -26.60 11.59 0.91
N ASP A 59 -26.56 11.88 2.21
CA ASP A 59 -26.96 11.01 3.32
C ASP A 59 -28.44 10.59 3.31
N SER A 60 -29.26 11.13 2.40
CA SER A 60 -30.65 10.69 2.24
C SER A 60 -30.79 9.45 1.35
N PHE A 61 -29.74 9.07 0.62
CA PHE A 61 -29.71 7.82 -0.12
C PHE A 61 -29.14 6.68 0.74
N GLN A 62 -29.71 5.47 0.59
CA GLN A 62 -29.23 4.27 1.29
C GLN A 62 -27.81 3.86 0.86
N ASN A 63 -27.48 4.12 -0.41
CA ASN A 63 -26.19 3.81 -1.01
C ASN A 63 -25.90 4.83 -2.13
N THR A 64 -24.74 4.69 -2.78
CA THR A 64 -24.36 5.62 -3.85
C THR A 64 -24.95 5.27 -5.23
N ASP A 65 -25.70 4.16 -5.39
CA ASP A 65 -26.25 3.74 -6.68
C ASP A 65 -27.27 4.74 -7.22
N ASN A 66 -28.07 5.29 -6.29
CA ASN A 66 -28.93 6.43 -6.54
C ASN A 66 -28.11 7.71 -6.68
N ARG A 67 -28.51 8.56 -7.63
CA ARG A 67 -27.84 9.85 -7.88
C ARG A 67 -28.80 10.86 -8.46
N PHE A 68 -28.59 12.12 -8.10
CA PHE A 68 -29.27 13.26 -8.70
C PHE A 68 -28.37 13.93 -9.74
N VAL A 69 -28.81 13.99 -11.00
CA VAL A 69 -28.01 14.55 -12.09
C VAL A 69 -28.37 16.02 -12.30
N CYS A 70 -27.37 16.89 -12.32
CA CYS A 70 -27.52 18.32 -12.63
C CYS A 70 -26.83 18.65 -13.96
N ASN A 71 -27.54 19.30 -14.87
CA ASN A 71 -26.98 19.85 -16.10
C ASN A 71 -27.10 21.38 -16.06
N ILE A 72 -25.96 22.05 -15.92
CA ILE A 72 -25.88 23.51 -15.71
C ILE A 72 -25.29 24.12 -16.98
N PHE A 73 -25.96 25.14 -17.52
CA PHE A 73 -25.57 25.81 -18.74
C PHE A 73 -25.29 27.28 -18.45
N SER A 74 -24.24 27.82 -19.06
CA SER A 74 -23.85 29.21 -18.93
C SER A 74 -23.17 29.72 -20.20
N PRO A 75 -23.38 30.98 -20.63
CA PRO A 75 -22.64 31.57 -21.74
C PRO A 75 -21.12 31.64 -21.51
N HIS A 76 -20.71 31.75 -20.24
CA HIS A 76 -19.32 31.89 -19.80
C HIS A 76 -18.90 30.72 -18.91
N GLU A 77 -17.70 30.20 -19.15
CA GLU A 77 -17.15 29.06 -18.42
C GLU A 77 -16.94 29.36 -16.93
N GLU A 78 -16.50 30.59 -16.60
CA GLU A 78 -16.15 30.99 -15.22
C GLU A 78 -17.37 31.07 -14.29
N GLN A 79 -18.58 31.11 -14.86
CA GLN A 79 -19.84 31.14 -14.12
C GLN A 79 -20.32 29.75 -13.71
N LEU A 80 -19.73 28.67 -14.26
CA LEU A 80 -20.10 27.30 -13.91
C LEU A 80 -19.41 26.85 -12.63
N PRO A 81 -20.02 25.93 -11.85
CA PRO A 81 -19.39 25.41 -10.64
C PRO A 81 -17.99 24.85 -10.84
N LEU A 82 -17.06 25.32 -10.02
CA LEU A 82 -15.68 24.84 -10.00
C LEU A 82 -15.54 23.64 -9.05
N VAL A 83 -15.64 22.44 -9.62
CA VAL A 83 -15.43 21.16 -8.94
C VAL A 83 -14.09 20.59 -9.38
N ARG A 84 -13.27 20.12 -8.42
CA ARG A 84 -11.92 19.63 -8.70
C ARG A 84 -11.85 18.10 -8.68
N SER A 85 -12.58 17.47 -7.77
CA SER A 85 -12.47 16.03 -7.52
C SER A 85 -13.83 15.40 -7.22
N VAL A 86 -13.92 14.08 -7.46
CA VAL A 86 -14.99 13.25 -6.89
C VAL A 86 -14.83 13.26 -5.36
N GLY A 87 -15.95 13.40 -4.65
CA GLY A 87 -15.98 13.59 -3.20
C GLY A 87 -16.05 15.05 -2.75
N ASP A 88 -15.83 16.02 -3.65
CA ASP A 88 -16.08 17.44 -3.34
C ASP A 88 -17.55 17.65 -2.99
N ILE A 89 -17.82 18.61 -2.11
CA ILE A 89 -19.18 18.96 -1.69
C ILE A 89 -19.59 20.24 -2.40
N ILE A 90 -20.80 20.25 -2.94
CA ILE A 90 -21.35 21.42 -3.62
C ILE A 90 -22.67 21.84 -2.99
N LYS A 91 -22.78 23.14 -2.74
CA LYS A 91 -24.01 23.84 -2.38
C LYS A 91 -24.55 24.53 -3.62
N LEU A 92 -25.79 24.21 -3.99
CA LEU A 92 -26.49 24.82 -5.10
C LEU A 92 -27.71 25.57 -4.59
N ILE A 93 -27.77 26.87 -4.85
CA ILE A 93 -28.87 27.75 -4.48
C ILE A 93 -29.65 28.07 -5.75
N GLY A 94 -30.96 27.88 -5.71
CA GLY A 94 -31.84 28.23 -6.83
C GLY A 94 -31.73 27.29 -8.04
N ILE A 95 -31.50 25.99 -7.82
CA ILE A 95 -31.52 24.99 -8.89
C ILE A 95 -32.96 24.57 -9.22
N LYS A 96 -33.31 24.54 -10.51
CA LYS A 96 -34.63 24.08 -10.95
C LYS A 96 -34.65 22.56 -11.09
N VAL A 97 -35.55 21.90 -10.37
CA VAL A 97 -35.75 20.44 -10.48
C VAL A 97 -36.85 20.15 -11.49
N SER A 98 -36.58 19.32 -12.49
CA SER A 98 -37.57 18.96 -13.52
C SER A 98 -37.23 17.62 -14.16
N SER A 99 -38.23 16.88 -14.64
CA SER A 99 -37.99 15.67 -15.42
C SER A 99 -37.67 15.95 -16.88
N PHE A 100 -36.82 15.12 -17.48
CA PHE A 100 -36.60 15.06 -18.92
C PHE A 100 -36.44 13.60 -19.34
N ARG A 101 -37.22 13.19 -20.34
CA ARG A 101 -37.27 11.79 -20.79
C ARG A 101 -37.49 10.80 -19.64
N GLY A 102 -38.35 11.17 -18.68
CA GLY A 102 -38.69 10.35 -17.52
C GLY A 102 -37.64 10.32 -16.39
N GLN A 103 -36.53 11.07 -16.50
CA GLN A 103 -35.52 11.16 -15.44
C GLN A 103 -35.55 12.53 -14.78
N LEU A 104 -35.62 12.54 -13.44
CA LEU A 104 -35.53 13.74 -12.62
C LEU A 104 -34.11 14.33 -12.72
N GLN A 105 -34.01 15.62 -13.01
CA GLN A 105 -32.72 16.30 -13.12
C GLN A 105 -32.78 17.74 -12.63
N GLY A 106 -31.62 18.24 -12.19
CA GLY A 106 -31.38 19.64 -11.87
C GLY A 106 -30.96 20.42 -13.11
N LYS A 107 -31.52 21.61 -13.28
CA LYS A 107 -31.13 22.56 -14.32
C LYS A 107 -30.73 23.88 -13.70
N GLY A 108 -29.61 24.42 -14.17
CA GLY A 108 -29.20 25.77 -13.82
C GLY A 108 -30.24 26.79 -14.24
N THR A 109 -30.41 27.83 -13.40
CA THR A 109 -31.23 29.00 -13.69
C THR A 109 -30.33 30.23 -13.78
N SER A 110 -30.81 31.32 -14.37
CA SER A 110 -30.04 32.58 -14.42
C SER A 110 -29.77 33.19 -13.05
N SER A 111 -30.59 32.86 -12.04
CA SER A 111 -30.44 33.29 -10.65
C SER A 111 -29.71 32.25 -9.77
N MET A 112 -29.21 31.17 -10.37
CA MET A 112 -28.53 30.12 -9.62
C MET A 112 -27.21 30.62 -9.04
N SER A 113 -26.94 30.26 -7.80
CA SER A 113 -25.63 30.44 -7.19
C SER A 113 -25.08 29.12 -6.70
N TRP A 114 -23.76 29.02 -6.60
CA TRP A 114 -23.09 27.81 -6.17
C TRP A 114 -21.89 28.12 -5.28
N VAL A 115 -21.58 27.18 -4.40
CA VAL A 115 -20.38 27.17 -3.56
C VAL A 115 -19.84 25.75 -3.53
N THR A 116 -18.54 25.58 -3.74
CA THR A 116 -17.87 24.29 -3.67
C THR A 116 -16.96 24.23 -2.46
N PHE A 117 -16.85 23.06 -1.86
CA PHE A 117 -16.06 22.77 -0.67
C PHE A 117 -15.20 21.55 -0.94
N ASP A 118 -13.97 21.60 -0.44
CA ASP A 118 -13.04 20.48 -0.53
C ASP A 118 -13.53 19.31 0.34
N GLY A 119 -13.80 18.18 -0.32
CA GLY A 119 -14.19 16.94 0.36
C GLY A 119 -13.09 16.37 1.24
N TYR A 120 -11.82 16.57 0.86
CA TYR A 120 -10.63 15.99 1.49
C TYR A 120 -10.15 16.78 2.72
N SER A 121 -10.35 18.09 2.76
CA SER A 121 -9.74 18.95 3.80
C SER A 121 -10.04 18.42 5.21
N SER A 122 -8.98 18.02 5.91
CA SER A 122 -8.96 17.55 7.31
C SER A 122 -8.85 18.70 8.30
N SER A 123 -8.80 19.95 7.80
CA SER A 123 -8.77 21.14 8.64
C SER A 123 -10.04 21.25 9.47
N ASP A 124 -9.88 21.54 10.77
CA ASP A 124 -10.99 21.90 11.67
C ASP A 124 -11.77 23.13 11.17
N SER A 125 -11.12 23.97 10.34
CA SER A 125 -11.75 25.13 9.70
C SER A 125 -12.29 24.79 8.31
N ILE A 126 -13.60 24.53 8.24
CA ILE A 126 -14.32 24.30 6.98
C ILE A 126 -14.47 25.64 6.23
N GLN A 127 -13.72 25.79 5.14
CA GLN A 127 -13.78 26.94 4.23
C GLN A 127 -14.23 26.50 2.83
N HIS A 128 -14.84 27.42 2.09
CA HIS A 128 -15.22 27.17 0.70
C HIS A 128 -13.98 27.18 -0.20
N ALA A 129 -13.97 26.31 -1.21
CA ALA A 129 -12.92 26.23 -2.22
C ALA A 129 -13.15 27.23 -3.36
N ALA A 130 -14.41 27.40 -3.79
CA ALA A 130 -14.82 28.42 -4.75
C ALA A 130 -16.29 28.78 -4.55
N SER A 131 -16.69 29.95 -5.03
CA SER A 131 -18.05 30.48 -4.87
C SER A 131 -18.41 31.40 -6.03
N SER A 132 -19.64 31.30 -6.52
CA SER A 132 -20.23 32.30 -7.41
C SER A 132 -20.79 33.51 -6.65
N ILE A 133 -20.91 33.40 -5.32
CA ILE A 133 -21.43 34.45 -4.44
C ILE A 133 -20.24 35.32 -3.98
N PRO A 134 -20.26 36.63 -4.25
CA PRO A 134 -19.21 37.54 -3.80
C PRO A 134 -19.10 37.57 -2.27
N ASN A 135 -17.87 37.52 -1.75
CA ASN A 135 -17.56 37.58 -0.31
C ASN A 135 -18.33 36.54 0.53
N TYR A 136 -18.54 35.35 -0.03
CA TYR A 136 -19.19 34.26 0.68
C TYR A 136 -18.41 33.87 1.94
N THR A 137 -19.13 33.62 3.03
CA THR A 137 -18.57 33.03 4.26
C THR A 137 -19.37 31.80 4.64
N THR A 138 -18.67 30.74 5.00
CA THR A 138 -19.29 29.47 5.42
C THR A 138 -19.95 29.67 6.78
N ASN A 139 -21.29 29.60 6.83
CA ASN A 139 -22.04 29.76 8.07
C ASN A 139 -22.10 28.44 8.87
N GLU A 140 -22.61 28.47 10.11
CA GLU A 140 -22.66 27.27 10.97
C GLU A 140 -23.55 26.15 10.41
N GLN A 141 -24.68 26.50 9.75
CA GLN A 141 -25.56 25.51 9.12
C GLN A 141 -24.83 24.78 7.97
N ASP A 142 -24.05 25.50 7.16
CA ASP A 142 -23.24 24.90 6.10
C ASP A 142 -22.21 23.94 6.70
N LYS A 143 -21.53 24.35 7.79
CA LYS A 143 -20.52 23.52 8.46
C LYS A 143 -21.11 22.23 9.00
N GLU A 144 -22.30 22.29 9.61
CA GLU A 144 -23.00 21.12 10.14
C GLU A 144 -23.35 20.13 9.01
N ILE A 145 -23.99 20.60 7.94
CA ILE A 145 -24.32 19.78 6.77
C ILE A 145 -23.05 19.18 6.14
N ILE A 146 -21.98 19.96 5.99
CA ILE A 146 -20.72 19.48 5.42
C ILE A 146 -20.10 18.38 6.28
N LYS A 147 -20.14 18.51 7.62
CA LYS A 147 -19.64 17.47 8.53
C LYS A 147 -20.40 16.16 8.40
N GLU A 148 -21.73 16.23 8.35
CA GLU A 148 -22.58 15.05 8.15
C GLU A 148 -22.29 14.38 6.81
N LEU A 149 -22.19 15.16 5.72
CA LEU A 149 -21.88 14.63 4.39
C LEU A 149 -20.48 13.99 4.33
N LYS A 150 -19.47 14.60 4.97
CA LYS A 150 -18.13 14.01 5.07
C LYS A 150 -18.17 12.68 5.82
N ALA A 151 -18.85 12.62 6.97
CA ALA A 151 -18.99 11.40 7.76
C ALA A 151 -19.70 10.29 6.97
N TRP A 152 -20.74 10.64 6.21
CA TRP A 152 -21.44 9.69 5.34
C TRP A 152 -20.56 9.20 4.18
N ALA A 153 -19.82 10.10 3.52
CA ALA A 153 -18.90 9.72 2.44
C ALA A 153 -17.77 8.78 2.89
N CYS A 154 -17.35 8.84 4.16
CA CYS A 154 -16.34 7.93 4.70
C CYS A 154 -16.76 6.45 4.60
N SER A 155 -18.05 6.16 4.50
CA SER A 155 -18.57 4.80 4.39
C SER A 155 -18.54 4.22 2.98
N PHE A 156 -18.18 5.01 1.96
CA PHE A 156 -18.30 4.61 0.55
C PHE A 156 -17.03 4.94 -0.25
N GLU A 157 -16.26 3.92 -0.60
CA GLU A 157 -15.02 4.06 -1.37
C GLU A 157 -15.20 4.85 -2.68
N SER A 158 -16.32 4.67 -3.39
CA SER A 158 -16.62 5.32 -4.68
C SER A 158 -16.75 6.85 -4.64
N ILE A 159 -16.88 7.46 -3.46
CA ILE A 159 -17.00 8.91 -3.28
C ILE A 159 -16.06 9.42 -2.19
N HIS A 160 -15.27 8.53 -1.61
CA HIS A 160 -14.33 8.88 -0.56
C HIS A 160 -13.20 9.72 -1.17
N PRO A 161 -12.92 10.93 -0.64
CA PRO A 161 -11.93 11.85 -1.24
C PRO A 161 -10.53 11.25 -1.41
N GLN A 162 -10.13 10.33 -0.51
CA GLN A 162 -8.83 9.63 -0.58
C GLN A 162 -8.79 8.45 -1.57
N SER A 163 -9.92 7.95 -2.04
CA SER A 163 -9.92 6.73 -2.86
C SER A 163 -9.30 6.95 -4.24
N TYR A 164 -9.44 8.15 -4.79
CA TYR A 164 -8.92 8.50 -6.11
C TYR A 164 -7.49 9.04 -6.08
N ARG A 165 -7.05 9.68 -4.99
CA ARG A 165 -5.70 10.26 -4.91
C ARG A 165 -4.69 9.19 -4.51
N LYS A 166 -3.67 9.00 -5.32
CA LYS A 166 -2.59 8.02 -5.10
C LYS A 166 -1.23 8.71 -5.19
N THR A 167 -0.26 8.17 -4.45
CA THR A 167 1.17 8.41 -4.66
C THR A 167 1.74 7.36 -5.60
N LEU A 168 2.95 7.57 -6.15
CA LEU A 168 3.60 6.60 -7.04
C LEU A 168 3.84 5.24 -6.37
N SER A 169 4.03 5.20 -5.04
CA SER A 169 4.16 3.95 -4.29
C SER A 169 2.84 3.19 -4.15
N GLN A 170 1.70 3.85 -4.33
CA GLN A 170 0.37 3.23 -4.26
C GLN A 170 -0.16 2.80 -5.64
N LEU A 171 0.64 2.94 -6.70
CA LEU A 171 0.26 2.49 -8.04
C LEU A 171 0.48 0.99 -8.18
N HIS A 172 -0.62 0.28 -8.38
CA HIS A 172 -0.68 -1.17 -8.53
C HIS A 172 -1.48 -1.54 -9.79
N PRO A 173 -1.34 -2.75 -10.36
CA PRO A 173 -2.01 -3.13 -11.61
C PRO A 173 -3.55 -3.13 -11.58
N ASP A 174 -4.15 -3.19 -10.39
CA ASP A 174 -5.60 -3.10 -10.14
C ASP A 174 -6.12 -1.67 -10.12
N VAL A 175 -5.25 -0.68 -9.97
CA VAL A 175 -5.61 0.74 -10.06
C VAL A 175 -5.90 1.08 -11.52
N VAL A 176 -7.18 1.25 -11.86
CA VAL A 176 -7.59 1.60 -13.22
C VAL A 176 -7.55 3.11 -13.43
N PHE A 177 -8.15 3.90 -12.53
CA PHE A 177 -8.18 5.36 -12.63
C PHE A 177 -7.77 6.01 -11.31
N PHE A 178 -6.91 7.03 -11.39
CA PHE A 178 -6.44 7.74 -10.21
C PHE A 178 -6.10 9.21 -10.50
N ASN A 179 -5.97 9.98 -9.44
CA ASN A 179 -5.43 11.32 -9.41
C ASN A 179 -4.05 11.27 -8.74
N ILE A 180 -3.09 12.03 -9.25
CA ILE A 180 -1.76 12.13 -8.64
C ILE A 180 -1.26 13.56 -8.66
N SER A 181 -0.61 13.96 -7.57
CA SER A 181 0.07 15.26 -7.46
C SER A 181 1.56 15.01 -7.51
N CYS A 182 2.25 15.66 -8.44
CA CYS A 182 3.64 15.35 -8.75
C CYS A 182 4.37 16.58 -9.29
N GLN A 183 5.70 16.55 -9.23
CA GLN A 183 6.58 17.51 -9.89
C GLN A 183 6.93 17.04 -11.30
N VAL A 184 7.01 17.98 -12.24
CA VAL A 184 7.37 17.70 -13.64
C VAL A 184 8.89 17.66 -13.80
N VAL A 185 9.40 16.57 -14.38
CA VAL A 185 10.83 16.33 -14.64
C VAL A 185 11.20 16.70 -16.07
N SER A 186 10.40 16.22 -17.03
CA SER A 186 10.56 16.52 -18.45
C SER A 186 9.24 16.51 -19.20
N ILE A 187 9.27 17.16 -20.36
CA ILE A 187 8.16 17.27 -21.31
C ILE A 187 8.71 16.83 -22.67
N CYS A 188 8.10 15.80 -23.26
CA CYS A 188 8.46 15.29 -24.57
C CYS A 188 7.25 15.32 -25.51
N GLN A 189 7.51 15.43 -26.82
CA GLN A 189 6.50 15.30 -27.86
C GLN A 189 6.68 13.95 -28.57
N ALA A 190 5.60 13.20 -28.77
CA ALA A 190 5.65 12.01 -29.60
C ALA A 190 5.76 12.40 -31.09
N VAL A 191 6.66 11.74 -31.84
CA VAL A 191 7.01 12.14 -33.22
C VAL A 191 5.86 11.96 -34.22
N ASN A 192 4.99 10.96 -34.00
CA ASN A 192 3.96 10.55 -34.98
C ASN A 192 2.52 10.68 -34.48
N CYS A 193 2.29 11.32 -33.34
CA CYS A 193 0.93 11.54 -32.84
C CYS A 193 0.83 12.83 -32.01
N ASN A 194 -0.38 13.37 -31.92
CA ASN A 194 -0.68 14.53 -31.07
C ASN A 194 -0.72 14.10 -29.60
N CYS A 195 0.46 13.77 -29.07
CA CYS A 195 0.66 13.27 -27.72
C CYS A 195 1.84 13.99 -27.08
N VAL A 196 1.59 14.61 -25.93
CA VAL A 196 2.62 15.15 -25.04
C VAL A 196 2.87 14.13 -23.93
N ILE A 197 4.13 13.87 -23.62
CA ILE A 197 4.54 12.96 -22.57
C ILE A 197 5.10 13.80 -21.44
N LEU A 198 4.51 13.69 -20.26
CA LEU A 198 5.04 14.27 -19.03
C LEU A 198 5.74 13.19 -18.23
N THR A 199 7.04 13.37 -18.00
CA THR A 199 7.76 12.58 -17.02
C THR A 199 7.60 13.27 -15.67
N VAL A 200 7.02 12.57 -14.70
CA VAL A 200 6.63 13.14 -13.41
C VAL A 200 7.03 12.25 -12.24
N TRP A 201 7.29 12.85 -11.09
CA TRP A 201 7.64 12.17 -9.84
C TRP A 201 7.04 12.87 -8.64
N ASP A 202 6.80 12.16 -7.53
CA ASP A 202 6.30 12.73 -6.27
C ASP A 202 7.27 12.55 -5.10
N GLY A 203 8.45 11.96 -5.34
CA GLY A 203 9.39 11.61 -4.28
C GLY A 203 9.04 10.30 -3.56
N CYS A 204 8.13 9.48 -4.10
CA CYS A 204 7.90 8.12 -3.63
C CYS A 204 8.58 7.10 -4.57
N THR A 205 8.93 5.93 -4.02
CA THR A 205 9.43 4.80 -4.81
C THR A 205 8.30 4.19 -5.64
N LEU A 206 8.60 3.82 -6.88
CA LEU A 206 7.61 3.24 -7.78
C LEU A 206 7.42 1.73 -7.52
N ASN A 207 6.18 1.30 -7.31
CA ASN A 207 5.84 -0.11 -7.06
C ASN A 207 5.37 -0.86 -8.32
N CYS A 208 5.56 -0.29 -9.51
CA CYS A 208 5.22 -0.91 -10.78
C CYS A 208 6.23 -0.57 -11.89
N LYS A 209 6.34 -1.42 -12.91
CA LYS A 209 7.18 -1.12 -14.09
C LYS A 209 6.38 -0.23 -15.05
N SER A 210 6.70 1.06 -15.11
CA SER A 210 6.09 1.98 -16.06
C SER A 210 6.60 1.75 -17.49
N TYR A 211 5.71 1.96 -18.46
CA TYR A 211 6.07 2.02 -19.86
C TYR A 211 6.63 3.40 -20.19
N SER A 212 7.88 3.43 -20.64
CA SER A 212 8.52 4.62 -21.18
C SER A 212 8.73 4.49 -22.68
N LEU A 213 8.59 5.60 -23.39
CA LEU A 213 8.79 5.65 -24.83
C LEU A 213 10.30 5.81 -25.11
N GLU A 214 10.92 4.85 -25.81
CA GLU A 214 12.34 4.91 -26.15
C GLU A 214 12.60 5.87 -27.33
N GLU A 215 13.74 6.55 -27.33
CA GLU A 215 14.21 7.29 -28.50
C GLU A 215 14.45 6.32 -29.67
N PRO A 216 14.09 6.65 -30.93
CA PRO A 216 13.76 7.99 -31.46
C PRO A 216 12.25 8.31 -31.55
N LEU A 217 11.38 7.62 -30.80
CA LEU A 217 9.92 7.75 -30.95
C LEU A 217 9.33 8.99 -30.27
N SER A 218 10.13 9.69 -29.46
CA SER A 218 9.81 10.96 -28.81
C SER A 218 10.94 11.97 -29.00
N SER A 219 10.59 13.25 -29.15
CA SER A 219 11.53 14.37 -29.08
C SER A 219 11.38 15.11 -27.76
N THR A 220 12.47 15.20 -27.00
CA THR A 220 12.51 15.97 -25.75
C THR A 220 12.33 17.46 -26.06
N LEU A 221 11.29 18.08 -25.49
CA LEU A 221 11.06 19.52 -25.63
C LEU A 221 11.74 20.31 -24.52
N GLN A 222 11.56 19.85 -23.28
CA GLN A 222 12.11 20.49 -22.07
C GLN A 222 12.47 19.42 -21.04
N VAL A 223 13.63 19.55 -20.40
CA VAL A 223 14.10 18.64 -19.35
C VAL A 223 14.86 19.45 -18.29
N SER A 224 14.78 19.00 -17.05
CA SER A 224 15.69 19.44 -15.99
C SER A 224 16.64 18.30 -15.66
N GLU A 225 17.91 18.41 -16.07
CA GLU A 225 18.95 17.40 -15.79
C GLU A 225 19.09 17.11 -14.29
N THR A 226 18.99 18.15 -13.44
CA THR A 226 19.03 17.98 -11.99
C THR A 226 17.88 17.12 -11.48
N LEU A 227 16.66 17.39 -11.95
CA LEU A 227 15.48 16.61 -11.55
C LEU A 227 15.50 15.20 -12.16
N LYS A 228 16.02 15.06 -13.39
CA LYS A 228 16.17 13.76 -14.05
C LYS A 228 17.05 12.83 -13.23
N ASN A 229 18.16 13.35 -12.70
CA ASN A 229 19.04 12.60 -11.82
C ASN A 229 18.40 12.36 -10.44
N ASP A 230 17.73 13.36 -9.87
CA ASP A 230 17.07 13.23 -8.56
C ASP A 230 15.93 12.19 -8.56
N SER A 231 15.22 12.06 -9.69
CA SER A 231 14.03 11.24 -9.88
C SER A 231 14.28 9.90 -10.57
N GLU A 232 15.55 9.54 -10.82
CA GLU A 232 15.91 8.30 -11.50
C GLU A 232 15.32 7.07 -10.79
N GLY A 233 14.62 6.22 -11.55
CA GLY A 233 13.91 5.03 -11.03
C GLY A 233 12.64 5.32 -10.22
N MET A 234 12.26 6.59 -10.05
CA MET A 234 11.07 7.02 -9.30
C MET A 234 10.09 7.85 -10.12
N ALA A 235 10.41 8.16 -11.38
CA ALA A 235 9.52 8.88 -12.27
C ALA A 235 8.70 7.94 -13.16
N ILE A 236 7.52 8.42 -13.57
CA ILE A 236 6.67 7.76 -14.57
C ILE A 236 6.41 8.67 -15.76
N ASP A 237 6.19 8.07 -16.92
CA ASP A 237 5.72 8.78 -18.11
C ASP A 237 4.19 8.74 -18.19
N VAL A 238 3.59 9.92 -18.31
CA VAL A 238 2.14 10.10 -18.49
C VAL A 238 1.85 10.66 -19.86
N PHE A 239 1.09 9.90 -20.65
CA PHE A 239 0.74 10.23 -22.03
C PHE A 239 -0.54 11.07 -22.08
N LEU A 240 -0.43 12.30 -22.56
CA LEU A 240 -1.54 13.24 -22.71
C LEU A 240 -1.97 13.29 -24.18
N TYR A 241 -3.24 13.00 -24.45
CA TYR A 241 -3.80 13.02 -25.80
C TYR A 241 -4.76 14.19 -26.04
N ASP A 242 -4.97 14.51 -27.31
CA ASP A 242 -6.03 15.42 -27.80
C ASP A 242 -5.97 16.84 -27.20
N GLU A 243 -7.03 17.27 -26.50
CA GLU A 243 -7.09 18.60 -25.87
C GLU A 243 -6.04 18.78 -24.78
N HIS A 244 -5.62 17.70 -24.11
CA HIS A 244 -4.66 17.77 -23.00
C HIS A 244 -3.23 17.98 -23.49
N ALA A 245 -2.91 17.53 -24.70
CA ALA A 245 -1.63 17.80 -25.35
C ALA A 245 -1.46 19.27 -25.77
N ASN A 246 -2.57 19.97 -26.02
CA ASN A 246 -2.57 21.33 -26.56
C ASN A 246 -3.15 22.40 -25.63
N GLY A 247 -3.66 21.99 -24.48
CA GLY A 247 -4.35 22.84 -23.51
C GLY A 247 -3.44 23.28 -22.36
N GLU A 248 -3.85 22.94 -21.15
CA GLU A 248 -3.28 23.40 -19.89
C GLU A 248 -1.79 23.07 -19.74
N VAL A 249 -1.33 21.96 -20.34
CA VAL A 249 0.08 21.53 -20.29
C VAL A 249 1.05 22.53 -20.91
N LYS A 250 0.61 23.40 -21.82
CA LYS A 250 1.49 24.43 -22.43
C LYS A 250 2.02 25.45 -21.43
N ASN A 251 1.35 25.61 -20.29
CA ASN A 251 1.75 26.52 -19.21
C ASN A 251 2.62 25.84 -18.14
N VAL A 252 2.96 24.57 -18.37
CA VAL A 252 3.76 23.73 -17.47
C VAL A 252 5.18 23.64 -18.01
N LYS A 253 6.16 23.74 -17.11
CA LYS A 253 7.59 23.55 -17.40
C LYS A 253 8.21 22.59 -16.37
N PRO A 254 9.37 21.98 -16.67
CA PRO A 254 10.13 21.23 -15.67
C PRO A 254 10.31 22.01 -14.35
N GLY A 255 10.12 21.32 -13.23
CA GLY A 255 10.14 21.88 -11.88
C GLY A 255 8.79 22.38 -11.36
N ASP A 256 7.79 22.62 -12.23
CA ASP A 256 6.44 22.93 -11.79
C ASP A 256 5.77 21.71 -11.12
N PHE A 257 4.84 21.99 -10.21
CA PHE A 257 3.98 20.97 -9.60
C PHE A 257 2.63 20.94 -10.31
N VAL A 258 2.12 19.73 -10.54
CA VAL A 258 0.84 19.50 -11.22
C VAL A 258 0.00 18.48 -10.49
N LEU A 259 -1.32 18.61 -10.60
CA LEU A 259 -2.31 17.59 -10.29
C LEU A 259 -2.79 17.00 -11.62
N LEU A 260 -2.46 15.73 -11.84
CA LEU A 260 -3.00 14.92 -12.92
C LEU A 260 -4.27 14.23 -12.42
N SER A 261 -5.40 14.49 -13.07
CA SER A 261 -6.69 13.94 -12.63
C SER A 261 -7.18 12.87 -13.60
N ASN A 262 -7.77 11.81 -13.05
CA ASN A 262 -8.41 10.71 -13.76
C ASN A 262 -7.49 10.07 -14.83
N VAL A 263 -6.24 9.84 -14.44
CA VAL A 263 -5.21 9.13 -15.20
C VAL A 263 -5.59 7.66 -15.28
N HIS A 264 -5.59 7.08 -16.48
CA HIS A 264 -5.86 5.67 -16.70
C HIS A 264 -4.55 4.87 -16.63
N ALA A 265 -4.43 3.96 -15.69
CA ALA A 265 -3.40 2.93 -15.71
C ALA A 265 -3.94 1.71 -16.50
N GLN A 266 -3.28 1.39 -17.60
CA GLN A 266 -3.64 0.26 -18.45
C GLN A 266 -2.40 -0.57 -18.78
N PRO A 267 -2.54 -1.89 -19.02
CA PRO A 267 -1.44 -2.69 -19.55
C PRO A 267 -0.92 -2.08 -20.86
N ALA A 268 0.39 -1.93 -20.96
CA ALA A 268 1.02 -1.46 -22.19
C ALA A 268 0.73 -2.46 -23.32
N LYS A 269 0.35 -1.95 -24.49
CA LYS A 269 0.01 -2.78 -25.66
C LYS A 269 1.21 -3.52 -26.26
N VAL A 270 2.42 -3.27 -25.76
CA VAL A 270 3.66 -3.89 -26.22
C VAL A 270 4.07 -4.97 -25.20
N MET A 271 4.02 -6.24 -25.61
CA MET A 271 4.59 -7.33 -24.83
C MET A 271 6.12 -7.21 -24.87
N THR A 272 6.76 -7.08 -23.70
CA THR A 272 8.21 -7.15 -23.61
C THR A 272 8.65 -8.62 -23.67
N LYS A 273 9.89 -8.85 -24.14
CA LYS A 273 10.51 -10.19 -24.15
C LYS A 273 10.68 -10.79 -22.74
N GLU A 274 10.49 -9.99 -21.68
CA GLU A 274 10.70 -10.33 -20.27
C GLU A 274 9.44 -10.84 -19.54
N GLY A 275 8.29 -10.98 -20.21
CA GLY A 275 7.13 -11.68 -19.63
C GLY A 275 6.28 -10.91 -18.58
N TYR A 276 6.62 -9.66 -18.24
CA TYR A 276 5.81 -8.82 -17.34
C TYR A 276 5.10 -7.68 -18.08
N PRO A 277 3.80 -7.42 -17.83
CA PRO A 277 3.10 -6.31 -18.44
C PRO A 277 3.57 -4.97 -17.84
N LYS A 278 4.25 -4.13 -18.64
CA LYS A 278 4.50 -2.72 -18.26
C LYS A 278 3.16 -1.98 -18.16
N ILE A 279 3.04 -1.01 -17.26
CA ILE A 279 1.84 -0.18 -17.12
C ILE A 279 2.03 1.14 -17.88
N SER A 280 1.06 1.49 -18.72
CA SER A 280 1.00 2.78 -19.41
C SER A 280 0.00 3.70 -18.71
N PHE A 281 0.45 4.91 -18.38
CA PHE A 281 -0.37 5.92 -17.73
C PHE A 281 -0.88 6.94 -18.74
N VAL A 282 -2.19 7.00 -18.92
CA VAL A 282 -2.78 7.75 -20.04
C VAL A 282 -3.87 8.70 -19.58
N VAL A 283 -3.75 9.96 -19.97
CA VAL A 283 -4.83 10.94 -19.92
C VAL A 283 -5.52 10.96 -21.28
N HIS A 284 -6.62 10.22 -21.35
CA HIS A 284 -7.46 10.10 -22.55
C HIS A 284 -8.20 11.41 -22.88
N LYS A 285 -8.77 11.47 -24.08
CA LYS A 285 -9.72 12.52 -24.49
C LYS A 285 -10.83 12.75 -23.45
N GLY A 286 -11.32 13.98 -23.38
CA GLY A 286 -12.47 14.38 -22.58
C GLY A 286 -12.10 14.86 -21.19
N ARG A 287 -13.08 15.49 -20.52
CA ARG A 287 -12.94 16.11 -19.20
C ARG A 287 -13.80 15.44 -18.12
N ILE A 288 -13.98 14.12 -18.21
CA ILE A 288 -14.76 13.37 -17.21
C ILE A 288 -13.99 13.30 -15.89
N ASN A 289 -14.66 13.52 -14.77
CA ASN A 289 -14.09 13.58 -13.41
C ASN A 289 -12.83 14.44 -13.32
N GLY A 290 -12.86 15.63 -13.93
CA GLY A 290 -11.74 16.55 -13.85
C GLY A 290 -10.53 16.17 -14.70
N ARG A 291 -10.65 15.13 -15.55
CA ARG A 291 -9.55 14.60 -16.36
C ARG A 291 -8.75 15.70 -17.03
N GLY A 292 -7.43 15.68 -16.82
CA GLY A 292 -6.50 16.65 -17.38
C GLY A 292 -5.36 16.97 -16.44
N VAL A 293 -4.68 18.08 -16.74
CA VAL A 293 -3.52 18.59 -16.01
C VAL A 293 -3.88 19.92 -15.37
N LEU A 294 -3.69 20.05 -14.06
CA LEU A 294 -3.84 21.31 -13.34
C LEU A 294 -2.49 21.70 -12.72
N LYS A 295 -1.95 22.87 -13.09
CA LYS A 295 -0.77 23.43 -12.43
C LYS A 295 -1.13 23.86 -11.01
N LEU A 296 -0.34 23.42 -10.04
CA LEU A 296 -0.55 23.70 -8.62
C LEU A 296 0.18 24.98 -8.19
N PRO A 297 -0.44 25.85 -7.39
CA PRO A 297 0.25 26.95 -6.71
C PRO A 297 1.33 26.44 -5.75
N GLN A 298 2.45 27.15 -5.64
CA GLN A 298 3.59 26.77 -4.80
C GLN A 298 3.23 26.66 -3.30
N ASP A 299 2.28 27.47 -2.84
CA ASP A 299 1.83 27.53 -1.45
C ASP A 299 0.74 26.49 -1.11
N SER A 300 0.27 25.73 -2.10
CA SER A 300 -0.78 24.73 -1.90
C SER A 300 -0.33 23.58 -0.99
N GLN A 301 -1.28 23.00 -0.25
CA GLN A 301 -1.02 21.85 0.61
C GLN A 301 -0.43 20.66 -0.16
N TYR A 302 -0.90 20.43 -1.39
CA TYR A 302 -0.37 19.43 -2.30
C TYR A 302 1.15 19.56 -2.53
N VAL A 303 1.62 20.79 -2.76
CA VAL A 303 3.05 21.06 -3.01
C VAL A 303 3.86 20.85 -1.74
N LYS A 304 3.34 21.27 -0.59
CA LYS A 304 3.99 21.04 0.72
C LYS A 304 4.15 19.56 1.04
N GLU A 305 3.14 18.74 0.74
CA GLU A 305 3.18 17.29 0.89
C GLU A 305 4.29 16.66 0.02
N ILE A 306 4.35 17.02 -1.27
CA ILE A 306 5.38 16.50 -2.20
C ILE A 306 6.79 16.98 -1.79
N LEU A 307 6.95 18.25 -1.43
CA LEU A 307 8.24 18.78 -0.99
C LEU A 307 8.72 18.07 0.27
N GLY A 308 7.84 17.83 1.24
CA GLY A 308 8.19 17.06 2.44
C GLY A 308 8.68 15.64 2.11
N GLN A 309 8.04 14.96 1.14
CA GLN A 309 8.49 13.65 0.66
C GLN A 309 9.87 13.74 0.00
N ILE A 310 10.09 14.69 -0.91
CA ILE A 310 11.37 14.90 -1.59
C ILE A 310 12.49 15.26 -0.60
N GLU A 311 12.22 16.10 0.39
CA GLU A 311 13.18 16.48 1.43
C GLU A 311 13.57 15.29 2.30
N SER A 312 12.60 14.46 2.69
CA SER A 312 12.87 13.24 3.46
C SER A 312 13.80 12.28 2.69
N LEU A 313 13.61 12.13 1.38
CA LEU A 313 14.53 11.37 0.52
C LEU A 313 15.94 11.97 0.50
N LYS A 314 16.06 13.29 0.39
CA LYS A 314 17.36 13.97 0.31
C LYS A 314 18.14 13.87 1.63
N CYS A 315 17.44 13.94 2.77
CA CYS A 315 18.04 13.75 4.09
C CYS A 315 18.60 12.32 4.25
N ASN A 316 17.86 11.31 3.77
CA ASN A 316 18.33 9.93 3.78
C ASN A 316 19.59 9.73 2.88
N LYS A 317 19.68 10.46 1.76
CA LYS A 317 20.86 10.44 0.86
C LYS A 317 22.09 11.14 1.46
N SER A 318 21.94 12.24 2.20
CA SER A 318 23.07 13.01 2.77
C SER A 318 23.73 12.34 3.98
N VAL A 319 22.98 11.60 4.80
CA VAL A 319 23.53 10.78 5.91
C VAL A 319 24.44 9.66 5.39
N SER A 320 24.26 9.22 4.14
CA SER A 320 25.02 8.14 3.53
C SER A 320 26.37 8.57 2.91
N ASN A 321 26.75 9.86 2.94
CA ASN A 321 27.93 10.38 2.22
C ASN A 321 29.22 10.54 3.05
N ASN A 322 29.25 10.09 4.32
CA ASN A 322 30.44 10.16 5.17
C ASN A 322 31.15 8.82 5.42
N GLN A 323 30.95 7.81 4.57
CA GLN A 323 31.77 6.59 4.60
C GLN A 323 32.23 6.23 3.19
N THR A 324 33.44 6.67 2.86
CA THR A 324 34.19 6.20 1.70
C THR A 324 34.79 4.84 2.04
N THR A 325 34.19 3.76 1.56
CA THR A 325 34.86 2.65 0.84
C THR A 325 33.83 1.60 0.45
N THR A 326 33.71 1.40 -0.87
CA THR A 326 33.19 0.20 -1.56
C THR A 326 31.93 -0.45 -0.98
N ASN A 327 30.77 -0.10 -1.53
CA ASN A 327 29.86 -1.10 -2.12
C ASN A 327 28.78 -0.39 -2.95
N THR A 328 28.58 -0.90 -4.15
CA THR A 328 27.46 -0.65 -5.06
C THR A 328 26.13 -0.59 -4.30
N ARG A 329 25.49 0.59 -4.22
CA ARG A 329 24.10 0.71 -3.74
C ARG A 329 23.14 0.25 -4.84
N ALA A 330 23.11 -1.06 -5.05
CA ALA A 330 21.96 -1.74 -5.61
C ALA A 330 20.76 -1.53 -4.68
N LEU A 331 19.54 -1.54 -5.23
CA LEU A 331 18.30 -1.65 -4.49
C LEU A 331 18.50 -2.63 -3.31
N GLU A 332 18.14 -2.26 -2.08
CA GLU A 332 18.12 -3.25 -0.99
C GLU A 332 17.01 -4.27 -1.32
N THR A 333 17.42 -5.31 -2.05
CA THR A 333 16.58 -6.39 -2.55
C THR A 333 16.07 -7.20 -1.36
N SER A 334 14.78 -7.50 -1.36
CA SER A 334 14.24 -8.51 -0.45
C SER A 334 14.93 -9.85 -0.74
N CYS A 335 15.42 -10.52 0.30
CA CYS A 335 15.93 -11.90 0.23
C CYS A 335 14.81 -12.94 0.15
N THR A 336 13.56 -12.50 0.04
CA THR A 336 12.40 -13.35 -0.20
C THR A 336 11.45 -12.78 -1.26
N ILE A 337 10.69 -13.66 -1.87
CA ILE A 337 9.55 -13.38 -2.75
C ILE A 337 8.27 -13.94 -2.13
N THR A 338 7.13 -13.28 -2.37
CA THR A 338 5.82 -13.72 -1.88
C THR A 338 4.90 -14.05 -3.03
N ASP A 339 4.09 -15.10 -2.93
CA ASP A 339 3.04 -15.48 -3.89
C ASP A 339 1.88 -14.46 -3.94
N PHE A 340 1.81 -13.59 -2.94
CA PHE A 340 0.77 -12.58 -2.80
C PHE A 340 1.34 -11.16 -2.87
N PRO A 341 2.02 -10.78 -3.97
CA PRO A 341 2.68 -9.48 -4.08
C PRO A 341 1.69 -8.30 -4.18
N LEU A 342 0.38 -8.58 -4.22
CA LEU A 342 -0.71 -7.61 -4.30
C LEU A 342 -1.33 -7.29 -2.92
N ILE A 343 -1.01 -8.04 -1.87
CA ILE A 343 -1.43 -7.70 -0.51
C ILE A 343 -0.55 -6.54 -0.02
N SER A 344 -1.17 -5.45 0.45
CA SER A 344 -0.45 -4.30 1.01
C SER A 344 0.34 -4.66 2.26
N PHE A 345 1.46 -3.98 2.48
CA PHE A 345 2.24 -4.18 3.71
C PHE A 345 1.47 -3.69 4.93
N THR A 346 1.42 -4.54 5.95
CA THR A 346 0.86 -4.27 7.28
C THR A 346 2.02 -4.28 8.27
N THR A 347 2.07 -3.29 9.17
CA THR A 347 3.09 -3.23 10.22
C THR A 347 2.87 -4.33 11.25
N ILE A 348 3.93 -4.74 11.97
CA ILE A 348 3.81 -5.73 13.05
C ILE A 348 2.84 -5.26 14.14
N GLU A 349 2.84 -3.97 14.47
CA GLU A 349 1.90 -3.39 15.43
C GLU A 349 0.44 -3.54 14.97
N ASP A 350 0.14 -3.23 13.71
CA ASP A 350 -1.21 -3.35 13.15
C ASP A 350 -1.64 -4.82 13.04
N ILE A 351 -0.72 -5.72 12.70
CA ILE A 351 -0.97 -7.17 12.69
C ILE A 351 -1.43 -7.63 14.08
N LYS A 352 -0.75 -7.19 15.15
CA LYS A 352 -1.08 -7.55 16.53
C LYS A 352 -2.39 -6.92 17.02
N LYS A 353 -2.72 -5.72 16.55
CA LYS A 353 -3.95 -4.99 16.92
C LYS A 353 -5.18 -5.43 16.11
N CYS A 354 -5.01 -6.23 15.06
CA CYS A 354 -6.11 -6.66 14.20
C CYS A 354 -7.14 -7.50 14.98
N PRO A 355 -8.41 -7.05 15.09
CA PRO A 355 -9.44 -7.78 15.84
C PRO A 355 -10.00 -8.99 15.07
N SER A 356 -9.72 -9.09 13.77
CA SER A 356 -10.17 -10.18 12.92
C SER A 356 -9.14 -11.31 12.94
N VAL A 357 -9.48 -12.45 13.53
CA VAL A 357 -8.67 -13.67 13.52
C VAL A 357 -9.59 -14.86 13.16
N PRO A 358 -9.28 -15.65 12.13
CA PRO A 358 -8.05 -15.65 11.34
C PRO A 358 -8.00 -14.55 10.26
N ASN A 359 -6.79 -14.05 9.96
CA ASN A 359 -6.58 -13.07 8.89
C ASN A 359 -5.20 -13.23 8.22
N LYS A 360 -5.04 -12.70 7.01
CA LYS A 360 -3.82 -12.77 6.20
C LYS A 360 -3.25 -11.38 5.99
N PHE A 361 -1.94 -11.26 6.15
CA PHE A 361 -1.18 -10.03 6.03
C PHE A 361 0.03 -10.25 5.14
N ARG A 362 0.60 -9.17 4.62
CA ARG A 362 1.95 -9.15 4.09
C ARG A 362 2.73 -8.11 4.86
N CYS A 363 3.97 -8.37 5.21
CA CYS A 363 4.82 -7.42 5.93
C CYS A 363 6.22 -7.40 5.32
N ARG A 364 6.91 -6.27 5.50
CA ARG A 364 8.31 -6.10 5.12
C ARG A 364 9.11 -5.91 6.41
N VAL A 365 9.95 -6.89 6.70
CA VAL A 365 10.55 -7.12 8.02
C VAL A 365 12.00 -7.53 7.85
N LYS A 366 12.74 -7.62 8.94
CA LYS A 366 14.04 -8.28 9.02
C LYS A 366 13.91 -9.50 9.92
N ALA A 367 14.58 -10.60 9.58
CA ALA A 367 14.64 -11.76 10.47
C ALA A 367 15.76 -11.54 11.49
N ILE A 368 15.46 -11.72 12.77
CA ILE A 368 16.42 -11.60 13.87
C ILE A 368 17.12 -12.93 14.11
N SER A 369 16.31 -13.98 14.23
CA SER A 369 16.74 -15.30 14.69
C SER A 369 15.75 -16.35 14.24
N PHE A 370 16.17 -17.60 14.29
CA PHE A 370 15.33 -18.76 14.02
C PHE A 370 15.32 -19.72 15.21
N LEU A 371 14.21 -20.41 15.41
CA LEU A 371 14.02 -21.35 16.51
C LEU A 371 13.46 -22.67 15.97
N PRO A 372 13.96 -23.84 16.42
CA PRO A 372 15.07 -24.04 17.37
C PRO A 372 16.47 -23.72 16.80
N LYS A 373 17.47 -23.51 17.67
CA LYS A 373 18.84 -23.15 17.25
C LYS A 373 19.56 -24.27 16.48
N ASN A 374 19.22 -25.52 16.77
CA ASN A 374 19.71 -26.67 16.03
C ASN A 374 18.72 -27.01 14.90
N VAL A 375 19.18 -26.89 13.66
CA VAL A 375 18.35 -27.12 12.47
C VAL A 375 17.84 -28.57 12.35
N LYS A 376 18.50 -29.55 12.99
CA LYS A 376 18.00 -30.94 13.04
C LYS A 376 16.64 -31.03 13.75
N ASP A 377 16.42 -30.16 14.73
CA ASP A 377 15.20 -30.11 15.53
C ASP A 377 14.04 -29.42 14.79
N PHE A 378 14.28 -28.96 13.55
CA PHE A 378 13.21 -28.55 12.64
C PHE A 378 12.34 -29.72 12.24
N VAL A 379 12.87 -30.94 12.22
CA VAL A 379 12.09 -32.13 11.91
C VAL A 379 11.44 -32.65 13.19
N GLN A 380 10.12 -32.64 13.21
CA GLN A 380 9.33 -33.12 14.35
C GLN A 380 8.29 -34.15 13.91
N MET A 381 7.88 -35.02 14.83
CA MET A 381 6.79 -35.94 14.60
C MET A 381 5.45 -35.26 14.84
N TYR A 382 4.56 -35.34 13.86
CA TYR A 382 3.21 -34.78 13.93
C TYR A 382 2.17 -35.88 13.84
N CYS A 383 1.20 -35.85 14.77
CA CYS A 383 0.03 -36.70 14.68
C CYS A 383 -1.11 -35.91 14.01
N PRO A 384 -1.59 -36.31 12.82
CA PRO A 384 -2.66 -35.58 12.13
C PRO A 384 -4.01 -35.64 12.86
N SER A 385 -4.19 -36.65 13.72
CA SER A 385 -5.46 -36.85 14.45
C SER A 385 -5.50 -36.10 15.77
N CYS A 386 -4.37 -36.07 16.49
CA CYS A 386 -4.25 -35.40 17.78
C CYS A 386 -3.73 -33.95 17.64
N ARG A 387 -3.22 -33.55 16.47
CA ARG A 387 -2.55 -32.27 16.17
C ARG A 387 -1.41 -31.92 17.14
N LYS A 388 -0.80 -32.94 17.74
CA LYS A 388 0.34 -32.81 18.66
C LYS A 388 1.64 -32.99 17.89
N VAL A 389 2.63 -32.18 18.25
CA VAL A 389 3.99 -32.25 17.73
C VAL A 389 4.91 -32.78 18.83
N THR A 390 5.80 -33.71 18.50
CA THR A 390 6.76 -34.32 19.44
C THR A 390 8.14 -34.37 18.79
N ILE A 391 9.21 -34.14 19.55
CA ILE A 391 10.58 -34.27 19.04
C ILE A 391 10.87 -35.77 18.80
N PRO A 392 11.50 -36.15 17.67
CA PRO A 392 11.89 -37.54 17.43
C PRO A 392 12.83 -38.01 18.54
N LYS A 393 12.55 -39.15 19.16
CA LYS A 393 13.49 -39.74 20.13
C LYS A 393 14.66 -40.31 19.35
N GLU A 394 15.88 -39.86 19.62
CA GLU A 394 17.07 -40.59 19.18
C GLU A 394 17.01 -42.00 19.78
N SER A 395 17.14 -43.02 18.94
CA SER A 395 17.18 -44.41 19.37
C SER A 395 18.38 -44.62 20.29
N LYS A 396 18.13 -44.63 21.61
CA LYS A 396 19.11 -45.06 22.61
C LYS A 396 19.36 -46.56 22.45
N ALA A 397 20.28 -46.93 21.57
CA ALA A 397 20.99 -48.18 21.69
C ALA A 397 22.06 -47.98 22.78
N GLY A 398 21.73 -48.40 24.01
CA GLY A 398 22.67 -48.45 25.13
C GLY A 398 22.50 -47.31 26.13
N GLU A 399 21.55 -47.46 27.05
CA GLU A 399 21.78 -47.38 28.50
C GLU A 399 20.43 -47.53 29.20
N ASP A 400 20.16 -48.77 29.57
CA ASP A 400 19.20 -49.11 30.60
C ASP A 400 19.91 -49.03 31.96
N CYS A 401 19.16 -48.70 33.01
CA CYS A 401 19.55 -48.50 34.43
C CYS A 401 20.26 -47.16 34.74
N GLN A 402 19.75 -46.25 35.59
CA GLN A 402 18.93 -46.40 36.80
C GLN A 402 18.36 -45.04 37.26
N ARG A 403 17.08 -45.07 37.70
CA ARG A 403 16.51 -44.42 38.91
C ARG A 403 16.78 -42.91 39.16
N LYS A 404 15.76 -42.04 39.03
CA LYS A 404 14.75 -41.62 40.05
C LYS A 404 15.19 -40.38 40.87
N LEU A 405 14.22 -39.48 41.10
CA LEU A 405 14.15 -38.34 42.06
C LEU A 405 14.60 -36.99 41.47
N SER A 406 13.71 -36.04 41.19
CA SER A 406 12.91 -35.12 42.05
C SER A 406 13.70 -33.92 42.60
N GLU A 407 13.03 -32.77 42.59
CA GLU A 407 13.42 -31.43 43.09
C GLU A 407 14.22 -31.42 44.41
N SER A 408 15.33 -30.67 44.48
CA SER A 408 15.49 -29.43 45.26
C SER A 408 16.98 -29.06 45.52
N ASP A 409 17.22 -27.74 45.62
CA ASP A 409 18.24 -27.02 46.42
C ASP A 409 19.74 -26.91 46.01
N PHE A 410 20.14 -25.64 45.89
CA PHE A 410 21.30 -24.94 46.50
C PHE A 410 22.77 -25.23 46.11
N ASP A 411 23.40 -24.13 45.67
CA ASP A 411 24.74 -23.57 45.99
C ASP A 411 26.09 -24.16 45.50
N SER A 412 26.83 -23.22 44.88
CA SER A 412 28.25 -22.87 45.07
C SER A 412 29.39 -23.59 44.28
N MET A 413 30.00 -22.79 43.41
CA MET A 413 31.39 -22.29 43.46
C MET A 413 32.61 -23.24 43.36
N ASP A 414 33.49 -22.87 42.41
CA ASP A 414 34.94 -23.08 42.30
C ASP A 414 35.53 -24.51 42.25
N SER A 415 36.27 -24.82 41.17
CA SER A 415 37.73 -24.65 41.14
C SER A 415 38.40 -25.33 39.94
N ARG A 416 39.56 -24.74 39.58
CA ARG A 416 40.52 -25.06 38.53
C ARG A 416 41.11 -26.48 38.63
N SER A 417 41.46 -27.06 37.48
CA SER A 417 42.78 -27.68 37.28
C SER A 417 43.07 -27.98 35.80
N GLU A 418 44.15 -27.40 35.31
CA GLU A 418 44.87 -27.71 34.07
C GLU A 418 45.45 -29.14 34.12
N CYS A 419 45.62 -29.83 32.97
CA CYS A 419 46.95 -30.10 32.39
C CYS A 419 46.92 -30.94 31.10
N SER A 420 47.82 -30.55 30.18
CA SER A 420 48.65 -31.33 29.21
C SER A 420 47.97 -32.32 28.26
N GLN A 421 47.95 -32.07 26.94
CA GLN A 421 49.06 -32.27 25.97
C GLN A 421 49.50 -33.75 25.86
N ASP A 422 49.23 -34.38 24.71
CA ASP A 422 50.30 -34.81 23.79
C ASP A 422 49.76 -35.30 22.43
N GLU A 423 50.61 -35.08 21.43
CA GLU A 423 50.38 -35.15 19.99
C GLU A 423 50.65 -36.53 19.36
N GLN A 424 50.34 -36.61 18.05
CA GLN A 424 50.90 -37.48 16.99
C GLN A 424 50.42 -38.94 16.96
N ALA A 425 50.23 -39.61 15.83
CA ALA A 425 50.05 -39.32 14.41
C ALA A 425 49.89 -40.72 13.74
N GLN A 426 49.10 -40.82 12.67
CA GLN A 426 49.22 -41.72 11.48
C GLN A 426 49.70 -43.18 11.69
N ASP A 427 49.07 -44.25 11.17
CA ASP A 427 48.70 -44.44 9.76
C ASP A 427 47.97 -45.81 9.55
N MET A 428 47.12 -45.86 8.51
CA MET A 428 46.76 -46.96 7.59
C MET A 428 46.27 -48.38 8.01
N PHE A 429 45.15 -48.77 7.35
CA PHE A 429 44.58 -50.09 6.93
C PHE A 429 43.24 -50.43 7.62
N ASP A 430 42.20 -50.98 6.99
CA ASP A 430 41.65 -51.09 5.63
C ASP A 430 40.23 -51.68 5.84
N LYS A 431 39.23 -51.13 5.16
CA LYS A 431 37.90 -51.68 4.82
C LYS A 431 36.99 -52.33 5.87
N SER A 432 35.70 -52.07 5.60
CA SER A 432 34.49 -52.68 6.15
C SER A 432 34.17 -52.16 7.56
N GLN A 433 33.00 -51.62 7.86
CA GLN A 433 31.66 -52.03 7.46
C GLN A 433 30.68 -50.86 7.54
N ASP A 434 29.70 -50.84 6.64
CA ASP A 434 28.49 -50.02 6.71
C ASP A 434 27.85 -50.12 8.10
N GLN A 435 28.04 -49.10 8.94
CA GLN A 435 27.17 -48.90 10.10
C GLN A 435 25.93 -48.16 9.60
N GLU A 436 24.93 -48.95 9.24
CA GLU A 436 23.55 -48.51 9.12
C GLU A 436 23.18 -47.71 10.37
N ASN A 437 23.15 -46.38 10.25
CA ASN A 437 22.45 -45.53 11.20
C ASN A 437 20.98 -45.93 11.16
N SER A 438 20.56 -46.76 12.10
CA SER A 438 19.19 -47.19 12.29
C SER A 438 18.32 -45.96 12.55
N PHE A 439 17.49 -45.62 11.56
CA PHE A 439 16.47 -44.58 11.65
C PHE A 439 15.44 -44.87 12.74
N PRO A 440 14.78 -43.85 13.31
CA PRO A 440 13.45 -44.04 13.88
C PRO A 440 12.55 -44.52 12.74
N THR A 441 12.14 -45.79 12.82
CA THR A 441 11.31 -46.42 11.79
C THR A 441 10.02 -45.64 11.56
N LEU A 442 9.72 -45.37 10.29
CA LEU A 442 8.41 -44.93 9.80
C LEU A 442 7.33 -45.82 10.45
N GLY A 443 6.55 -45.30 11.40
CA GLY A 443 5.56 -46.09 12.15
C GLY A 443 5.41 -45.81 13.66
N GLU A 444 6.07 -44.79 14.23
CA GLU A 444 5.79 -44.42 15.62
C GLU A 444 4.33 -43.97 15.78
N LYS A 445 3.65 -44.59 16.74
CA LYS A 445 2.24 -44.32 17.03
C LYS A 445 2.11 -43.21 18.07
N CYS A 446 1.15 -42.33 17.88
CA CYS A 446 0.87 -41.23 18.78
C CYS A 446 0.47 -41.74 20.17
N PHE A 447 1.21 -41.36 21.22
CA PHE A 447 0.92 -41.74 22.60
C PHE A 447 -0.49 -41.38 23.10
N SER A 448 -1.16 -40.43 22.45
CA SER A 448 -2.52 -40.00 22.82
C SER A 448 -3.64 -40.71 22.05
N CYS A 449 -3.39 -41.19 20.83
CA CYS A 449 -4.45 -41.74 19.97
C CYS A 449 -4.07 -43.00 19.17
N ASP A 450 -2.88 -43.56 19.39
CA ASP A 450 -2.34 -44.78 18.78
C ASP A 450 -2.33 -44.81 17.23
N ARG A 451 -2.44 -43.64 16.61
CA ARG A 451 -2.37 -43.48 15.15
C ARG A 451 -0.96 -43.18 14.69
N GLU A 452 -0.65 -43.57 13.47
CA GLU A 452 0.64 -43.30 12.84
C GLU A 452 0.96 -41.80 12.84
N MET A 453 2.19 -41.49 13.23
CA MET A 453 2.77 -40.16 13.14
C MET A 453 3.62 -40.05 11.88
N SER A 454 3.74 -38.83 11.37
CA SER A 454 4.56 -38.50 10.22
C SER A 454 5.57 -37.43 10.59
N PHE A 455 6.76 -37.47 10.00
CA PHE A 455 7.71 -36.37 10.13
C PHE A 455 7.23 -35.14 9.35
N VAL A 456 7.39 -33.97 9.95
CA VAL A 456 7.08 -32.67 9.36
C VAL A 456 8.14 -31.66 9.75
N TYR A 457 8.31 -30.62 8.93
CA TYR A 457 9.12 -29.47 9.33
C TYR A 457 8.33 -28.52 10.22
N VAL A 458 8.93 -28.08 11.32
CA VAL A 458 8.42 -27.06 12.24
C VAL A 458 9.58 -26.22 12.75
N PHE A 459 9.62 -24.96 12.37
CA PHE A 459 10.53 -23.97 12.94
C PHE A 459 9.87 -22.60 12.92
N SER A 460 10.49 -21.60 13.54
CA SER A 460 9.97 -20.24 13.55
C SER A 460 11.07 -19.22 13.34
N LEU A 461 10.65 -18.03 12.93
CA LEU A 461 11.48 -16.84 12.84
C LEU A 461 10.98 -15.81 13.85
N LEU A 462 11.91 -15.11 14.48
CA LEU A 462 11.63 -13.85 15.14
C LEU A 462 11.89 -12.74 14.12
N ILE A 463 10.85 -12.00 13.74
CA ILE A 463 10.92 -10.94 12.71
C ILE A 463 10.65 -9.58 13.32
N GLU A 464 11.24 -8.53 12.73
CA GLU A 464 11.15 -7.15 13.22
C GLU A 464 10.87 -6.14 12.11
N ASP A 465 10.13 -5.10 12.46
CA ASP A 465 10.04 -3.84 11.73
C ASP A 465 10.16 -2.67 12.71
N ALA A 466 9.98 -1.44 12.23
CA ALA A 466 10.06 -0.25 13.07
C ALA A 466 8.99 -0.18 14.18
N THR A 467 7.97 -1.03 14.14
CA THR A 467 6.82 -1.03 15.05
C THR A 467 6.86 -2.15 16.08
N GLY A 468 7.70 -3.16 15.91
CA GLY A 468 7.98 -4.15 16.95
C GLY A 468 8.45 -5.52 16.43
N LEU A 469 8.34 -6.52 17.30
CA LEU A 469 8.77 -7.90 17.05
C LEU A 469 7.57 -8.84 16.85
N LEU A 470 7.68 -9.81 15.96
CA LEU A 470 6.67 -10.86 15.77
C LEU A 470 7.32 -12.24 15.69
N HIS A 471 6.78 -13.22 16.42
CA HIS A 471 7.20 -14.60 16.31
C HIS A 471 6.30 -15.32 15.30
N VAL A 472 6.88 -15.84 14.22
CA VAL A 472 6.15 -16.47 13.11
C VAL A 472 6.62 -17.89 12.85
N MET A 473 5.69 -18.84 12.81
CA MET A 473 5.98 -20.26 12.58
C MET A 473 5.97 -20.61 11.08
N LEU A 474 6.84 -21.52 10.67
CA LEU A 474 6.82 -22.22 9.40
C LEU A 474 6.47 -23.69 9.66
N PHE A 475 5.43 -24.17 8.98
CA PHE A 475 4.91 -25.52 9.20
C PHE A 475 4.81 -26.29 7.90
N ASN A 476 5.52 -27.41 7.85
CA ASN A 476 5.54 -28.42 6.80
C ASN A 476 5.64 -27.84 5.38
N GLU A 477 4.53 -27.77 4.62
CA GLU A 477 4.54 -27.26 3.24
C GLU A 477 4.98 -25.79 3.17
N ASP A 478 4.63 -24.97 4.16
CA ASP A 478 5.09 -23.58 4.20
C ASP A 478 6.61 -23.50 4.46
N ALA A 479 7.18 -24.45 5.20
CA ALA A 479 8.62 -24.55 5.42
C ALA A 479 9.37 -24.96 4.14
N LYS A 480 8.85 -25.95 3.40
CA LYS A 480 9.41 -26.37 2.10
C LYS A 480 9.27 -25.29 1.04
N GLN A 481 8.18 -24.51 1.08
CA GLN A 481 8.02 -23.36 0.20
C GLN A 481 8.99 -22.24 0.53
N PHE A 482 9.24 -22.01 1.83
CA PHE A 482 10.18 -20.99 2.29
C PHE A 482 11.62 -21.32 1.95
N LEU A 483 12.05 -22.56 2.17
CA LEU A 483 13.36 -23.09 1.80
C LEU A 483 13.18 -24.18 0.76
N THR A 484 13.26 -23.81 -0.53
CA THR A 484 12.95 -24.69 -1.66
C THR A 484 13.87 -25.90 -1.77
N ASP A 485 15.05 -25.84 -1.16
CA ASP A 485 16.03 -26.92 -1.14
C ASP A 485 15.80 -27.95 -0.02
N LEU A 486 14.75 -27.79 0.80
CA LEU A 486 14.42 -28.77 1.84
C LEU A 486 13.91 -30.08 1.22
N PRO A 487 14.59 -31.22 1.46
CA PRO A 487 14.15 -32.53 1.00
C PRO A 487 13.04 -33.07 1.91
N SER A 488 12.69 -34.36 1.76
CA SER A 488 11.83 -35.02 2.77
C SER A 488 12.45 -34.91 4.17
N PRO A 489 11.64 -34.75 5.24
CA PRO A 489 12.15 -34.66 6.61
C PRO A 489 13.08 -35.82 6.99
N GLU A 490 12.79 -37.03 6.50
CA GLU A 490 13.60 -38.23 6.70
C GLU A 490 14.98 -38.08 6.04
N SER A 491 15.03 -37.62 4.78
CA SER A 491 16.28 -37.36 4.07
C SER A 491 17.07 -36.21 4.72
N PHE A 492 16.40 -35.20 5.27
CA PHE A 492 17.05 -34.08 5.93
C PHE A 492 17.76 -34.50 7.20
N LEU A 493 17.19 -35.41 7.99
CA LEU A 493 17.80 -35.90 9.24
C LEU A 493 19.15 -36.61 9.03
N ILE A 494 19.34 -37.28 7.88
CA ILE A 494 20.60 -38.00 7.57
C ILE A 494 21.61 -37.18 6.79
N ASN A 495 21.19 -36.14 6.07
CA ASN A 495 22.08 -35.39 5.20
C ASN A 495 22.68 -34.18 5.93
N SER A 496 23.88 -34.34 6.48
CA SER A 496 24.61 -33.28 7.19
C SER A 496 24.98 -32.09 6.31
N GLU A 497 25.15 -32.29 5.00
CA GLU A 497 25.44 -31.21 4.05
C GLU A 497 24.22 -30.32 3.85
N ILE A 498 23.03 -30.90 3.67
CA ILE A 498 21.77 -30.15 3.55
C ILE A 498 21.46 -29.41 4.85
N GLN A 499 21.72 -30.03 6.01
CA GLN A 499 21.58 -29.37 7.32
C GLN A 499 22.49 -28.14 7.43
N ARG A 500 23.76 -28.28 7.03
CA ARG A 500 24.73 -27.19 7.03
C ARG A 500 24.29 -26.07 6.09
N ASN A 501 23.91 -26.39 4.86
CA ASN A 501 23.44 -25.41 3.87
C ASN A 501 22.18 -24.67 4.37
N THR A 502 21.23 -25.39 4.95
CA THR A 502 20.01 -24.80 5.53
C THR A 502 20.33 -23.82 6.66
N ARG A 503 21.28 -24.18 7.53
CA ARG A 503 21.75 -23.28 8.59
C ARG A 503 22.44 -22.05 8.00
N GLU A 504 23.29 -22.22 6.99
CA GLU A 504 23.99 -21.11 6.31
C GLU A 504 23.00 -20.16 5.63
N THR A 505 21.97 -20.66 4.96
CA THR A 505 20.90 -19.85 4.38
C THR A 505 20.17 -19.03 5.45
N LEU A 506 19.77 -19.66 6.57
CA LEU A 506 19.09 -18.94 7.65
C LEU A 506 20.01 -17.93 8.37
N THR A 507 21.28 -18.27 8.55
CA THR A 507 22.30 -17.33 9.04
C THR A 507 22.47 -16.14 8.09
N SER A 508 22.45 -16.37 6.77
CA SER A 508 22.51 -15.29 5.77
C SER A 508 21.29 -14.37 5.82
N ILE A 509 20.08 -14.90 6.06
CA ILE A 509 18.85 -14.09 6.14
C ILE A 509 18.77 -13.32 7.45
N THR A 510 19.31 -13.88 8.53
CA THR A 510 19.28 -13.26 9.87
C THR A 510 20.47 -12.37 10.16
N ASP A 511 21.54 -12.46 9.34
CA ASP A 511 22.87 -11.91 9.63
C ASP A 511 23.30 -12.14 11.09
N ASN A 512 23.00 -13.35 11.59
CA ASN A 512 23.14 -13.73 13.00
C ASN A 512 23.84 -15.09 13.09
N VAL A 513 25.17 -15.09 13.01
CA VAL A 513 26.02 -16.30 12.97
C VAL A 513 25.79 -17.21 14.18
N ASN A 514 25.64 -16.61 15.37
CA ASN A 514 25.43 -17.35 16.61
C ASN A 514 23.97 -17.67 16.88
N ASN A 515 23.04 -17.11 16.10
CA ASN A 515 21.59 -17.20 16.30
C ASN A 515 21.19 -16.86 17.76
N GLU A 516 21.72 -15.75 18.27
CA GLU A 516 21.43 -15.22 19.61
C GLU A 516 20.08 -14.47 19.60
N LEU A 517 19.28 -14.64 20.67
CA LEU A 517 17.93 -14.06 20.79
C LEU A 517 17.95 -12.62 21.31
N ASP A 518 19.00 -12.28 22.05
CA ASP A 518 19.27 -11.01 22.73
C ASP A 518 20.15 -10.08 21.90
N ALA A 519 20.35 -10.36 20.61
CA ALA A 519 21.02 -9.45 19.69
C ALA A 519 20.32 -8.08 19.75
N GLU A 520 20.93 -7.12 20.46
CA GLU A 520 20.54 -5.72 20.45
C GLU A 520 20.36 -5.28 19.00
N SER A 521 19.39 -4.41 18.72
CA SER A 521 19.17 -3.81 17.40
C SER A 521 20.51 -3.35 16.81
N GLN A 522 21.12 -4.20 15.98
CA GLN A 522 22.48 -4.03 15.51
C GLN A 522 22.60 -2.74 14.67
N PRO A 523 23.82 -2.21 14.47
CA PRO A 523 24.02 -1.00 13.69
C PRO A 523 23.34 -1.08 12.33
N CYS A 524 22.76 0.05 11.91
CA CYS A 524 21.98 0.21 10.69
C CYS A 524 22.67 -0.40 9.46
N GLY A 525 22.04 -1.42 8.85
CA GLY A 525 22.39 -1.91 7.50
C GLY A 525 22.88 -3.35 7.36
N ALA A 526 22.97 -4.14 8.44
CA ALA A 526 23.58 -5.47 8.37
C ALA A 526 22.61 -6.58 7.83
N ARG A 527 21.38 -6.64 8.35
CA ARG A 527 20.38 -7.67 8.00
C ARG A 527 19.64 -7.42 6.67
N PRO A 528 19.51 -8.44 5.79
CA PRO A 528 18.74 -8.32 4.57
C PRO A 528 17.25 -8.11 4.87
N TRP A 529 16.57 -7.36 4.01
CA TRP A 529 15.12 -7.22 4.09
C TRP A 529 14.43 -8.51 3.64
N MET A 530 13.31 -8.82 4.29
CA MET A 530 12.44 -9.93 3.97
C MET A 530 11.01 -9.42 3.77
N GLU A 531 10.38 -9.80 2.66
CA GLU A 531 8.94 -9.70 2.46
C GLU A 531 8.29 -11.04 2.77
N CYS A 532 7.34 -11.09 3.71
CA CYS A 532 6.65 -12.34 4.02
C CYS A 532 5.15 -12.16 4.22
N CYS A 533 4.38 -13.19 3.84
CA CYS A 533 2.96 -13.26 4.13
C CYS A 533 2.74 -13.97 5.46
N VAL A 534 1.97 -13.33 6.34
CA VAL A 534 1.71 -13.77 7.72
C VAL A 534 0.23 -14.08 7.88
N PHE A 535 -0.09 -15.24 8.45
CA PHE A 535 -1.45 -15.66 8.75
C PHE A 535 -1.65 -15.75 10.26
N SER A 536 -2.63 -15.03 10.80
CA SER A 536 -3.02 -15.11 12.20
C SER A 536 -4.04 -16.22 12.43
N TYR A 537 -3.89 -16.95 13.54
CA TYR A 537 -4.82 -18.01 13.95
C TYR A 537 -4.90 -18.11 15.46
N HIS A 538 -6.04 -18.58 15.97
CA HIS A 538 -6.27 -18.71 17.40
C HIS A 538 -5.94 -20.13 17.87
N VAL A 539 -5.14 -20.23 18.93
CA VAL A 539 -4.88 -21.47 19.65
C VAL A 539 -5.46 -21.37 21.06
N PRO A 540 -6.34 -22.31 21.47
CA PRO A 540 -6.82 -22.37 22.85
C PRO A 540 -5.64 -22.33 23.84
N GLU A 541 -5.77 -21.56 24.93
CA GLU A 541 -4.75 -21.39 25.99
C GLU A 541 -3.51 -20.56 25.61
N GLN A 542 -3.16 -20.42 24.33
CA GLN A 542 -1.98 -19.67 23.85
C GLN A 542 -2.31 -18.34 23.17
N GLY A 543 -3.58 -18.09 22.84
CA GLY A 543 -4.03 -16.86 22.21
C GLY A 543 -3.81 -16.82 20.70
N VAL A 544 -3.54 -15.63 20.15
CA VAL A 544 -3.31 -15.42 18.71
C VAL A 544 -1.85 -15.71 18.38
N LEU A 545 -1.65 -16.68 17.48
CA LEU A 545 -0.34 -17.04 16.94
C LEU A 545 -0.27 -16.69 15.45
N TYR A 546 0.96 -16.70 14.92
CA TYR A 546 1.26 -16.26 13.56
C TYR A 546 2.08 -17.30 12.83
N ARG A 547 1.80 -17.51 11.55
CA ARG A 547 2.58 -18.39 10.67
C ARG A 547 2.90 -17.72 9.35
N ILE A 548 4.07 -18.01 8.78
CA ILE A 548 4.39 -17.62 7.40
C ILE A 548 3.66 -18.57 6.44
N PHE A 549 3.26 -18.05 5.30
CA PHE A 549 2.76 -18.82 4.15
C PHE A 549 3.17 -18.14 2.86
N GLY A 550 3.15 -18.85 1.72
CA GLY A 550 3.29 -18.23 0.39
C GLY A 550 4.53 -17.34 0.24
N THR A 551 5.64 -17.69 0.89
CA THR A 551 6.88 -16.90 0.93
C THR A 551 8.04 -17.83 0.66
N THR A 552 9.00 -17.41 -0.16
CA THR A 552 10.16 -18.19 -0.61
C THR A 552 11.44 -17.36 -0.52
N VAL A 553 12.51 -17.93 0.00
CA VAL A 553 13.86 -17.33 0.02
C VAL A 553 14.48 -17.36 -1.38
N VAL A 554 15.20 -16.29 -1.76
CA VAL A 554 15.90 -16.16 -3.05
C VAL A 554 17.41 -16.03 -2.91
#